data_AF-A0A9E1K9Y4-F1
#
_entry.id   AF-A0A9E1K9Y4-F1
#
_cell.length_a   1.000
_cell.length_b   1.000
_cell.length_c   1.000
_cell.angle_alpha   90.00
_cell.angle_beta   90.00
_cell.angle_gamma   90.00
#
_symmetry.space_group_name_H-M   'P 1'
#
loop_
_entity.id
_entity.type
_entity.pdbx_description
1 polymer ?
#
loop_
_entity_poly.entity_id
_entity_poly.type
_entity_poly.pdbx_seq_one_letter_code
_entity_poly.pdbx_strand_id
1 'polypeptide(L)'
;MLLTLTFPEYNLEIFAWIAWISLFLAIENATPQKAALYGFVTGMVFYNSGLSWINNTLINYGNLHWVLSFAVLGLLSAYLSFFIALFCYFLRKVCGENRIRFFLFAPVFWVSLEYLRSTHSEYGFSWLGLGYSQFQSLSVIQTAEWTGVYGISWFLMLVNSGLFLFWKCWSEQTDLELKTGWRILSVTLLISALWLFYGNQSLKHYSSLESKNEKIKIALVQGNVEQFMKWNPVYQNIVINKYRDLTLKAAEEKPDLIIWPETATPFYFEESQSETDLMRGLARKIKIPILFGSPHREKIDSEIIYFNSAYLLSESGETLNRYDKMHLVPFGEF
;
A
#
# COMPACT_ATOMS: atom_id res chain seq x y z
N MET A 1 -13.58 -13.44 3.98
CA MET A 1 -14.11 -12.55 5.02
C MET A 1 -13.06 -12.20 6.08
N LEU A 2 -12.35 -13.18 6.68
CA LEU A 2 -11.29 -12.90 7.67
C LEU A 2 -10.17 -11.97 7.16
N LEU A 3 -9.78 -12.10 5.88
CA LEU A 3 -8.79 -11.22 5.27
C LEU A 3 -9.20 -9.74 5.26
N THR A 4 -10.49 -9.41 5.15
CA THR A 4 -10.91 -7.99 5.16
C THR A 4 -10.66 -7.35 6.52
N LEU A 5 -10.75 -8.12 7.60
CA LEU A 5 -10.55 -7.65 8.97
C LEU A 5 -9.07 -7.36 9.29
N THR A 6 -8.13 -7.76 8.44
CA THR A 6 -6.69 -7.52 8.66
C THR A 6 -6.26 -6.12 8.22
N PHE A 7 -7.05 -5.44 7.41
CA PHE A 7 -6.72 -4.13 6.82
C PHE A 7 -7.31 -2.98 7.66
N PRO A 8 -6.94 -1.71 7.34
CA PRO A 8 -7.42 -0.53 8.04
C PRO A 8 -8.95 -0.51 8.19
N GLU A 9 -9.44 0.10 9.28
CA GLU A 9 -10.75 -0.03 9.95
C GLU A 9 -10.74 -1.03 11.12
N TYR A 10 -10.23 -2.25 10.93
CA TYR A 10 -10.26 -3.30 11.97
C TYR A 10 -8.88 -3.63 12.53
N ASN A 11 -7.83 -3.60 11.70
CA ASN A 11 -6.43 -3.85 12.09
C ASN A 11 -6.18 -5.19 12.83
N LEU A 12 -6.94 -6.24 12.53
CA LEU A 12 -6.81 -7.55 13.19
C LEU A 12 -5.78 -8.43 12.47
N GLU A 13 -4.49 -8.08 12.62
CA GLU A 13 -3.35 -8.74 11.93
C GLU A 13 -3.27 -10.25 12.19
N ILE A 14 -3.76 -10.72 13.34
CA ILE A 14 -3.75 -12.15 13.73
C ILE A 14 -4.50 -13.02 12.72
N PHE A 15 -5.54 -12.48 12.08
CA PHE A 15 -6.32 -13.25 11.12
C PHE A 15 -5.54 -13.51 9.83
N ALA A 16 -4.55 -12.70 9.46
CA ALA A 16 -3.74 -12.94 8.27
C ALA A 16 -2.99 -14.28 8.33
N TRP A 17 -2.66 -14.76 9.53
CA TRP A 17 -1.93 -16.01 9.76
C TRP A 17 -2.77 -17.28 9.56
N ILE A 18 -4.10 -17.15 9.53
CA ILE A 18 -5.03 -18.28 9.41
C ILE A 18 -6.11 -18.11 8.33
N ALA A 19 -6.26 -16.92 7.75
CA ALA A 19 -7.39 -16.61 6.89
C ALA A 19 -7.44 -17.47 5.61
N TRP A 20 -6.28 -17.95 5.12
CA TRP A 20 -6.21 -18.78 3.92
C TRP A 20 -6.60 -20.23 4.15
N ILE A 21 -6.60 -20.70 5.41
CA ILE A 21 -6.93 -22.10 5.75
C ILE A 21 -8.31 -22.48 5.24
N SER A 22 -9.31 -21.59 5.38
CA SER A 22 -10.68 -21.85 4.88
C SER A 22 -10.75 -22.02 3.36
N LEU A 23 -9.97 -21.25 2.60
CA LEU A 23 -9.90 -21.41 1.15
C LEU A 23 -9.15 -22.70 0.78
N PHE A 24 -8.08 -23.04 1.50
CA PHE A 24 -7.36 -24.29 1.29
C PHE A 24 -8.22 -25.53 1.48
N LEU A 25 -9.09 -25.52 2.50
CA LEU A 25 -10.11 -26.56 2.70
C LEU A 25 -11.08 -26.62 1.53
N ALA A 26 -11.57 -25.48 1.04
CA ALA A 26 -12.52 -25.44 -0.07
C ALA A 26 -11.95 -25.98 -1.38
N ILE A 27 -10.66 -25.74 -1.67
CA ILE A 27 -10.03 -26.18 -2.92
C ILE A 27 -9.45 -27.60 -2.85
N GLU A 28 -9.37 -28.21 -1.68
CA GLU A 28 -8.65 -29.47 -1.42
C GLU A 28 -9.03 -30.60 -2.39
N ASN A 29 -10.33 -30.83 -2.57
CA ASN A 29 -10.87 -31.88 -3.45
C ASN A 29 -11.44 -31.30 -4.75
N ALA A 30 -11.13 -30.04 -5.04
CA ALA A 30 -11.60 -29.36 -6.23
C ALA A 30 -10.70 -29.67 -7.43
N THR A 31 -11.31 -29.75 -8.62
CA THR A 31 -10.57 -29.65 -9.88
C THR A 31 -9.94 -28.26 -10.00
N PRO A 32 -8.87 -28.07 -10.79
CA PRO A 32 -8.25 -26.76 -10.96
C PRO A 32 -9.24 -25.65 -11.34
N GLN A 33 -10.23 -25.96 -12.18
CA GLN A 33 -11.27 -25.01 -12.59
C GLN A 33 -12.21 -24.64 -11.43
N LYS A 34 -12.64 -25.62 -10.63
CA LYS A 34 -13.46 -25.35 -9.43
C LYS A 34 -12.68 -24.56 -8.38
N ALA A 35 -11.40 -24.87 -8.21
CA ALA A 35 -10.52 -24.13 -7.31
C ALA A 35 -10.35 -22.68 -7.76
N ALA A 36 -10.20 -22.44 -9.07
CA ALA A 36 -10.20 -21.10 -9.64
C ALA A 36 -11.49 -20.34 -9.32
N LEU A 37 -12.66 -20.99 -9.46
CA LEU A 37 -13.94 -20.39 -9.12
C LEU A 37 -14.04 -20.02 -7.63
N TYR A 38 -13.61 -20.91 -6.72
CA TYR A 38 -13.58 -20.61 -5.28
C TYR A 38 -12.63 -19.46 -4.95
N GLY A 39 -11.46 -19.42 -5.60
CA GLY A 39 -10.52 -18.30 -5.51
C GLY A 39 -11.14 -17.00 -6.02
N PHE A 40 -11.84 -17.03 -7.16
CA PHE A 40 -12.53 -15.89 -7.74
C PHE A 40 -13.61 -15.34 -6.81
N VAL A 41 -14.50 -16.20 -6.30
CA VAL A 41 -15.57 -15.80 -5.37
C VAL A 41 -14.97 -15.23 -4.07
N THR A 42 -13.91 -15.85 -3.56
CA THR A 42 -13.21 -15.35 -2.36
C THR A 42 -12.61 -13.97 -2.61
N GLY A 43 -11.97 -13.77 -3.76
CA GLY A 43 -11.47 -12.46 -4.18
C GLY A 43 -12.59 -11.44 -4.33
N MET A 44 -13.72 -11.81 -4.93
CA MET A 44 -14.82 -10.88 -5.16
C MET A 44 -15.34 -10.34 -3.83
N VAL A 45 -15.55 -11.21 -2.85
CA VAL A 45 -15.94 -10.79 -1.50
C VAL A 45 -14.86 -9.92 -0.86
N PHE A 46 -13.59 -10.34 -0.94
CA PHE A 46 -12.48 -9.61 -0.30
C PHE A 46 -12.29 -8.21 -0.87
N TYR A 47 -12.20 -8.06 -2.19
CA TYR A 47 -11.93 -6.79 -2.86
C TYR A 47 -13.15 -5.86 -2.84
N ASN A 48 -14.38 -6.36 -3.00
CA ASN A 48 -15.55 -5.49 -2.88
C ASN A 48 -15.69 -4.90 -1.48
N SER A 49 -15.41 -5.68 -0.44
CA SER A 49 -15.44 -5.17 0.93
C SER A 49 -14.27 -4.22 1.22
N GLY A 50 -13.04 -4.64 0.91
CA GLY A 50 -11.82 -3.87 1.24
C GLY A 50 -11.60 -2.62 0.38
N LEU A 51 -12.23 -2.53 -0.80
CA LEU A 51 -12.16 -1.38 -1.71
C LEU A 51 -13.49 -0.63 -1.82
N SER A 52 -14.42 -0.87 -0.89
CA SER A 52 -15.74 -0.23 -0.88
C SER A 52 -15.67 1.31 -0.84
N TRP A 53 -14.59 1.87 -0.29
CA TRP A 53 -14.29 3.30 -0.27
C TRP A 53 -14.16 3.93 -1.68
N ILE A 54 -13.84 3.14 -2.72
CA ILE A 54 -13.80 3.61 -4.11
C ILE A 54 -15.18 4.11 -4.54
N ASN A 55 -16.26 3.49 -4.06
CA ASN A 55 -17.60 3.93 -4.42
C ASN A 55 -17.87 5.38 -4.00
N ASN A 56 -17.45 5.75 -2.79
CA ASN A 56 -17.57 7.13 -2.28
C ASN A 56 -16.80 8.11 -3.15
N THR A 57 -15.62 7.71 -3.62
CA THR A 57 -14.78 8.53 -4.50
C THR A 57 -15.44 8.76 -5.85
N LEU A 58 -15.92 7.69 -6.49
CA LEU A 58 -16.57 7.76 -7.81
C LEU A 58 -17.90 8.52 -7.77
N ILE A 59 -18.68 8.38 -6.69
CA ILE A 59 -19.97 9.07 -6.55
C ILE A 59 -19.77 10.55 -6.28
N ASN A 60 -18.98 10.91 -5.24
CA ASN A 60 -18.90 12.29 -4.78
C ASN A 60 -17.93 13.16 -5.59
N TYR A 61 -16.86 12.57 -6.13
CA TYR A 61 -15.84 13.32 -6.88
C TYR A 61 -15.88 13.00 -8.37
N GLY A 62 -16.27 11.78 -8.74
CA GLY A 62 -16.49 11.39 -10.14
C GLY A 62 -17.88 11.72 -10.69
N ASN A 63 -18.82 12.19 -9.85
CA ASN A 63 -20.23 12.44 -10.19
C ASN A 63 -20.93 11.24 -10.85
N LEU A 64 -20.49 10.02 -10.52
CA LEU A 64 -21.02 8.81 -11.12
C LEU A 64 -22.30 8.37 -10.40
N HIS A 65 -23.31 7.92 -11.15
CA HIS A 65 -24.51 7.33 -10.55
C HIS A 65 -24.12 6.10 -9.72
N TRP A 66 -24.71 5.95 -8.53
CA TRP A 66 -24.30 4.92 -7.57
C TRP A 66 -24.28 3.50 -8.17
N VAL A 67 -25.26 3.15 -9.01
CA VAL A 67 -25.29 1.84 -9.72
C VAL A 67 -24.04 1.61 -10.57
N LEU A 68 -23.62 2.63 -11.32
CA LEU A 68 -22.41 2.55 -12.17
C LEU A 68 -21.14 2.46 -11.31
N SER A 69 -21.11 3.16 -10.17
CA SER A 69 -20.01 3.09 -9.21
C SER A 69 -19.80 1.67 -8.69
N PHE A 70 -20.88 1.02 -8.23
CA PHE A 70 -20.81 -0.39 -7.82
C PHE A 70 -20.46 -1.33 -8.97
N ALA A 71 -20.90 -1.06 -10.20
CA ALA A 71 -20.52 -1.84 -11.36
C ALA A 71 -19.01 -1.73 -11.67
N VAL A 72 -18.43 -0.52 -11.61
CA VAL A 72 -17.00 -0.28 -11.78
C VAL A 72 -16.18 -0.95 -10.69
N LEU A 73 -16.61 -0.83 -9.41
CA LEU A 73 -15.96 -1.55 -8.31
C LEU A 73 -16.04 -3.07 -8.51
N GLY A 74 -17.17 -3.58 -8.99
CA GLY A 74 -17.36 -5.00 -9.30
C GLY A 74 -16.40 -5.47 -10.38
N LEU A 75 -16.19 -4.68 -11.43
CA LEU A 75 -15.23 -4.98 -12.51
C LEU A 75 -13.79 -4.95 -12.01
N LEU A 76 -13.40 -3.93 -11.23
CA LEU A 76 -12.08 -3.86 -10.60
C LEU A 76 -11.86 -5.07 -9.68
N SER A 77 -12.85 -5.39 -8.85
CA SER A 77 -12.79 -6.56 -7.96
C SER A 77 -12.67 -7.86 -8.75
N ALA A 78 -13.36 -8.00 -9.88
CA ALA A 78 -13.23 -9.17 -10.76
C ALA A 78 -11.82 -9.29 -11.35
N TYR A 79 -11.25 -8.17 -11.81
CA TYR A 79 -9.85 -8.11 -12.27
C TYR A 79 -8.87 -8.56 -11.18
N LEU A 80 -9.01 -8.07 -9.95
CA LEU A 80 -8.11 -8.46 -8.85
C LEU A 80 -8.35 -9.91 -8.39
N SER A 81 -9.60 -10.35 -8.41
CA SER A 81 -10.00 -11.73 -8.07
C SER A 81 -9.46 -12.76 -9.02
N PHE A 82 -9.20 -12.38 -10.28
CA PHE A 82 -8.55 -13.23 -11.26
C PHE A 82 -7.18 -13.74 -10.77
N PHE A 83 -6.39 -12.92 -10.07
CA PHE A 83 -5.10 -13.37 -9.52
C PHE A 83 -5.25 -14.41 -8.42
N ILE A 84 -6.27 -14.30 -7.56
CA ILE A 84 -6.58 -15.31 -6.54
C ILE A 84 -7.11 -16.60 -7.20
N ALA A 85 -7.90 -16.46 -8.26
CA ALA A 85 -8.36 -17.60 -9.06
C ALA A 85 -7.18 -18.34 -9.71
N LEU A 86 -6.22 -17.61 -10.31
CA LEU A 86 -5.00 -18.18 -10.87
C LEU A 86 -4.16 -18.87 -9.79
N PHE A 87 -4.02 -18.26 -8.62
CA PHE A 87 -3.31 -18.87 -7.48
C PHE A 87 -3.90 -20.24 -7.15
N CYS A 88 -5.22 -20.32 -6.97
CA CYS A 88 -5.91 -21.57 -6.64
C CYS A 88 -5.83 -22.59 -7.80
N TYR A 89 -5.93 -22.14 -9.04
CA TYR A 89 -5.80 -22.97 -10.23
C TYR A 89 -4.42 -23.63 -10.30
N PHE A 90 -3.34 -22.84 -10.23
CA PHE A 90 -1.98 -23.35 -10.32
C PHE A 90 -1.60 -24.22 -9.13
N LEU A 91 -2.04 -23.83 -7.93
CA LEU A 91 -1.80 -24.61 -6.73
C LEU A 91 -2.40 -26.02 -6.87
N ARG A 92 -3.66 -26.14 -7.33
CA ARG A 92 -4.28 -27.45 -7.59
C ARG A 92 -3.69 -28.18 -8.79
N LYS A 93 -3.42 -27.50 -9.90
CA LYS A 93 -2.89 -28.11 -11.13
C LYS A 93 -1.49 -28.70 -10.94
N VAL A 94 -0.62 -28.00 -10.22
CA VAL A 94 0.80 -28.37 -10.07
C VAL A 94 1.04 -29.27 -8.86
N CYS A 95 0.38 -28.98 -7.74
CA CYS A 95 0.62 -29.73 -6.51
C CYS A 95 -0.25 -30.99 -6.41
N GLY A 96 -1.46 -30.97 -6.98
CA GLY A 96 -2.42 -32.07 -6.82
C GLY A 96 -2.60 -32.43 -5.35
N GLU A 97 -2.45 -33.71 -5.00
CA GLU A 97 -2.50 -34.19 -3.62
C GLU A 97 -1.13 -34.16 -2.90
N ASN A 98 -0.06 -33.77 -3.59
CA ASN A 98 1.28 -33.75 -3.02
C ASN A 98 1.46 -32.58 -2.04
N ARG A 99 1.46 -32.90 -0.75
CA ARG A 99 1.55 -31.96 0.37
C ARG A 99 2.86 -31.19 0.42
N ILE A 100 3.97 -31.85 0.08
CA ILE A 100 5.29 -31.20 0.08
C ILE A 100 5.35 -30.17 -1.05
N ARG A 101 4.86 -30.51 -2.24
CA ARG A 101 4.73 -29.53 -3.34
C ARG A 101 3.82 -28.38 -2.94
N PHE A 102 2.68 -28.66 -2.30
CA PHE A 102 1.77 -27.62 -1.82
C PHE A 102 2.46 -26.65 -0.86
N PHE A 103 3.16 -27.16 0.16
CA PHE A 103 3.89 -26.36 1.14
C PHE A 103 4.97 -25.47 0.50
N LEU A 104 5.72 -26.01 -0.48
CA LEU A 104 6.79 -25.28 -1.16
C LEU A 104 6.27 -24.26 -2.18
N PHE A 105 5.24 -24.60 -2.95
CA PHE A 105 4.76 -23.76 -4.05
C PHE A 105 3.67 -22.78 -3.67
N ALA A 106 2.90 -22.98 -2.59
CA ALA A 106 1.87 -22.02 -2.19
C ALA A 106 2.46 -20.61 -1.94
N PRO A 107 3.54 -20.44 -1.15
CA PRO A 107 4.16 -19.13 -0.96
C PRO A 107 4.71 -18.52 -2.26
N VAL A 108 5.31 -19.35 -3.12
CA VAL A 108 5.92 -18.91 -4.39
C VAL A 108 4.86 -18.41 -5.37
N PHE A 109 3.77 -19.18 -5.56
CA PHE A 109 2.68 -18.78 -6.44
C PHE A 109 1.96 -17.54 -5.93
N TRP A 110 1.72 -17.45 -4.61
CA TRP A 110 1.08 -16.27 -4.04
C TRP A 110 1.88 -15.00 -4.34
N VAL A 111 3.17 -15.00 -3.99
CA VAL A 111 4.02 -13.82 -4.14
C VAL A 111 4.25 -13.46 -5.61
N SER A 112 4.43 -14.46 -6.47
CA SER A 112 4.59 -14.22 -7.92
C SER A 112 3.36 -13.52 -8.50
N LEU A 113 2.16 -13.97 -8.13
CA LEU A 113 0.90 -13.39 -8.61
C LEU A 113 0.61 -12.04 -7.96
N GLU A 114 0.97 -11.86 -6.68
CA GLU A 114 0.85 -10.58 -5.99
C GLU A 114 1.79 -9.52 -6.56
N TYR A 115 3.02 -9.91 -6.89
CA TYR A 115 3.98 -9.05 -7.59
C TYR A 115 3.45 -8.66 -8.97
N LEU A 116 3.04 -9.64 -9.77
CA LEU A 116 2.46 -9.39 -11.10
C LEU A 116 1.25 -8.45 -11.00
N ARG A 117 0.31 -8.71 -10.09
CA ARG A 117 -0.85 -7.82 -9.85
C ARG A 117 -0.43 -6.39 -9.51
N SER A 118 0.66 -6.22 -8.76
CA SER A 118 1.13 -4.92 -8.28
C SER A 118 1.92 -4.14 -9.32
N THR A 119 2.61 -4.81 -10.25
CA THR A 119 3.54 -4.18 -11.21
C THR A 119 3.15 -4.36 -12.67
N HIS A 120 1.95 -4.89 -12.96
CA HIS A 120 1.52 -5.15 -14.33
C HIS A 120 1.18 -3.85 -15.07
N SER A 121 2.17 -3.31 -15.79
CA SER A 121 2.02 -2.11 -16.62
C SER A 121 1.48 -0.90 -15.82
N GLU A 122 0.89 0.07 -16.51
CA GLU A 122 0.19 1.22 -15.95
C GLU A 122 -1.06 0.82 -15.14
N TYR A 123 -1.54 -0.42 -15.28
CA TYR A 123 -2.72 -0.94 -14.58
C TYR A 123 -2.39 -1.75 -13.32
N GLY A 124 -1.13 -1.75 -12.89
CA GLY A 124 -0.71 -2.40 -11.64
C GLY A 124 -1.48 -1.85 -10.45
N PHE A 125 -2.02 -2.74 -9.61
CA PHE A 125 -2.83 -2.35 -8.46
C PHE A 125 -2.40 -3.13 -7.22
N SER A 126 -1.60 -2.49 -6.36
CA SER A 126 -0.91 -3.10 -5.22
C SER A 126 -1.71 -3.11 -3.91
N TRP A 127 -2.93 -2.55 -3.91
CA TRP A 127 -3.77 -2.49 -2.71
C TRP A 127 -4.07 -3.86 -2.12
N LEU A 128 -4.31 -3.87 -0.81
CA LEU A 128 -4.67 -5.07 -0.04
C LEU A 128 -3.64 -6.21 -0.19
N GLY A 129 -2.36 -5.87 -0.32
CA GLY A 129 -1.27 -6.84 -0.31
C GLY A 129 -1.14 -7.53 1.05
N LEU A 130 -0.93 -8.85 1.05
CA LEU A 130 -0.97 -9.68 2.25
C LEU A 130 0.07 -9.25 3.29
N GLY A 131 1.29 -8.92 2.86
CA GLY A 131 2.37 -8.48 3.75
C GLY A 131 2.07 -7.17 4.50
N TYR A 132 1.28 -6.26 3.93
CA TYR A 132 0.88 -5.01 4.61
C TYR A 132 -0.01 -5.25 5.82
N SER A 133 -0.65 -6.42 5.93
CA SER A 133 -1.42 -6.78 7.12
C SER A 133 -0.59 -6.81 8.41
N GLN A 134 0.74 -6.90 8.31
CA GLN A 134 1.66 -7.04 9.45
C GLN A 134 2.31 -5.73 9.88
N PHE A 135 1.79 -4.57 9.43
CA PHE A 135 2.43 -3.27 9.69
C PHE A 135 2.64 -2.96 11.19
N GLN A 136 1.86 -3.58 12.09
CA GLN A 136 2.02 -3.41 13.55
C GLN A 136 3.02 -4.39 14.15
N SER A 137 3.22 -5.54 13.51
CA SER A 137 4.19 -6.57 13.90
C SER A 137 5.62 -6.17 13.52
N LEU A 138 6.23 -5.25 14.28
CA LEU A 138 7.56 -4.71 14.01
C LEU A 138 8.62 -5.79 13.78
N SER A 139 8.65 -6.85 14.59
CA SER A 139 9.62 -7.95 14.43
C SER A 139 9.39 -8.78 13.17
N VAL A 140 8.18 -8.78 12.61
CA VAL A 140 7.89 -9.50 11.35
C VAL A 140 8.32 -8.67 10.15
N ILE A 141 8.11 -7.36 10.18
CA ILE A 141 8.32 -6.50 9.00
C ILE A 141 9.79 -6.17 8.70
N GLN A 142 10.72 -6.42 9.63
CA GLN A 142 12.13 -6.03 9.43
C GLN A 142 12.77 -6.67 8.20
N THR A 143 12.35 -7.87 7.81
CA THR A 143 12.88 -8.55 6.62
C THR A 143 12.52 -7.84 5.30
N ALA A 144 11.57 -6.89 5.33
CA ALA A 144 11.26 -6.06 4.18
C ALA A 144 12.46 -5.25 3.66
N GLU A 145 13.49 -5.02 4.48
CA GLU A 145 14.73 -4.37 4.01
C GLU A 145 15.44 -5.17 2.92
N TRP A 146 15.29 -6.50 2.89
CA TRP A 146 15.91 -7.39 1.90
C TRP A 146 14.96 -7.80 0.79
N THR A 147 13.72 -8.11 1.15
CA THR A 147 12.76 -8.76 0.24
C THR A 147 11.64 -7.84 -0.22
N GLY A 148 11.57 -6.62 0.34
CA GLY A 148 10.36 -5.81 0.31
C GLY A 148 9.18 -6.51 1.01
N VAL A 149 7.99 -5.95 0.83
CA VAL A 149 6.73 -6.47 1.40
C VAL A 149 6.41 -7.91 0.94
N TYR A 150 6.92 -8.31 -0.22
CA TYR A 150 6.68 -9.63 -0.82
C TYR A 150 7.26 -10.79 0.00
N GLY A 151 8.39 -10.59 0.70
CA GLY A 151 8.89 -11.62 1.62
C GLY A 151 7.97 -11.82 2.82
N ILE A 152 7.34 -10.75 3.31
CA ILE A 152 6.35 -10.86 4.39
C ILE A 152 5.12 -11.65 3.90
N SER A 153 4.63 -11.34 2.69
CA SER A 153 3.55 -12.12 2.06
C SER A 153 3.93 -13.60 1.87
N TRP A 154 5.17 -13.87 1.46
CA TRP A 154 5.71 -15.24 1.35
C TRP A 154 5.62 -15.96 2.69
N PHE A 155 6.08 -15.31 3.76
CA PHE A 155 6.13 -15.89 5.09
C PHE A 155 4.73 -16.17 5.65
N LEU A 156 3.79 -15.24 5.48
CA LEU A 156 2.39 -15.44 5.87
C LEU A 156 1.78 -16.64 5.15
N MET A 157 2.04 -16.77 3.85
CA MET A 157 1.53 -17.89 3.06
C MET A 157 2.20 -19.22 3.46
N LEU A 158 3.48 -19.19 3.84
CA LEU A 158 4.19 -20.37 4.35
C LEU A 158 3.56 -20.84 5.67
N VAL A 159 3.26 -19.93 6.59
CA VAL A 159 2.61 -20.29 7.85
C VAL A 159 1.18 -20.79 7.62
N ASN A 160 0.38 -20.12 6.79
CA ASN A 160 -0.99 -20.58 6.47
C ASN A 160 -0.98 -21.99 5.86
N SER A 161 -0.10 -22.26 4.89
CA SER A 161 -0.01 -23.57 4.24
C SER A 161 0.57 -24.63 5.19
N GLY A 162 1.55 -24.29 6.02
CA GLY A 162 2.11 -25.18 7.03
C GLY A 162 1.09 -25.60 8.09
N LEU A 163 0.33 -24.64 8.63
CA LEU A 163 -0.73 -24.92 9.60
C LEU A 163 -1.86 -25.76 9.01
N PHE A 164 -2.32 -25.43 7.80
CA PHE A 164 -3.33 -26.20 7.09
C PHE A 164 -2.90 -27.65 6.86
N LEU A 165 -1.68 -27.86 6.33
CA LEU A 165 -1.18 -29.20 6.03
C LEU A 165 -0.90 -30.01 7.29
N PHE A 166 -0.41 -29.40 8.36
CA PHE A 166 -0.26 -30.05 9.66
C PHE A 166 -1.60 -30.55 10.19
N TRP A 167 -2.61 -29.67 10.23
CA TRP A 167 -3.96 -30.03 10.69
C TRP A 167 -4.56 -31.17 9.87
N LYS A 168 -4.41 -31.13 8.54
CA LYS A 168 -4.87 -32.21 7.65
C LYS A 168 -4.18 -33.53 7.95
N CYS A 169 -2.84 -33.55 8.00
CA CYS A 169 -2.06 -34.75 8.30
C CYS A 169 -2.42 -35.34 9.66
N TRP A 170 -2.71 -34.48 10.64
CA TRP A 170 -3.15 -34.89 11.96
C TRP A 170 -4.55 -35.49 11.95
N SER A 171 -5.48 -34.91 11.18
CA SER A 171 -6.87 -35.40 11.08
C SER A 171 -7.00 -36.77 10.41
N GLU A 172 -6.10 -37.14 9.50
CA GLU A 172 -6.15 -38.43 8.79
C GLU A 172 -5.61 -39.60 9.62
N GLN A 173 -4.84 -39.31 10.69
CA GLN A 173 -4.34 -40.28 11.68
C GLN A 173 -3.57 -41.50 11.12
N THR A 174 -2.91 -41.38 9.95
CA THR A 174 -1.99 -42.42 9.46
C THR A 174 -0.54 -42.10 9.85
N ASP A 175 0.26 -43.11 10.20
CA ASP A 175 1.63 -42.91 10.70
C ASP A 175 2.53 -42.14 9.72
N LEU A 176 2.38 -42.40 8.42
CA LEU A 176 3.16 -41.72 7.38
C LEU A 176 2.77 -40.25 7.25
N GLU A 177 1.47 -39.95 7.33
CA GLU A 177 0.96 -38.58 7.21
C GLU A 177 1.28 -37.78 8.45
N LEU A 178 1.15 -38.36 9.64
CA LEU A 178 1.55 -37.72 10.90
C LEU A 178 3.03 -37.30 10.86
N LYS A 179 3.93 -38.19 10.42
CA LYS A 179 5.36 -37.87 10.25
C LYS A 179 5.56 -36.70 9.26
N THR A 180 4.80 -36.67 8.17
CA THR A 180 4.86 -35.58 7.18
C THR A 180 4.34 -34.26 7.76
N GLY A 181 3.22 -34.28 8.46
CA GLY A 181 2.64 -33.13 9.15
C GLY A 181 3.60 -32.54 10.17
N TRP A 182 4.20 -33.37 11.03
CA TRP A 182 5.18 -32.91 12.02
C TRP A 182 6.43 -32.33 11.38
N ARG A 183 6.91 -32.89 10.25
CA ARG A 183 8.04 -32.31 9.49
C ARG A 183 7.69 -30.92 8.95
N ILE A 184 6.51 -30.77 8.33
CA ILE A 184 6.04 -29.48 7.80
C ILE A 184 5.90 -28.45 8.92
N LEU A 185 5.28 -28.83 10.05
CA LEU A 185 5.15 -27.95 11.20
C LEU A 185 6.52 -27.56 11.77
N SER A 186 7.44 -28.51 11.90
CA SER A 186 8.79 -28.24 12.42
C SER A 186 9.55 -27.25 11.54
N VAL A 187 9.47 -27.40 10.20
CA VAL A 187 10.07 -26.45 9.25
C VAL A 187 9.40 -25.08 9.35
N THR A 188 8.07 -25.04 9.45
CA THR A 188 7.29 -23.80 9.61
C THR A 188 7.69 -23.05 10.88
N LEU A 189 7.79 -23.75 12.01
CA LEU A 189 8.19 -23.18 13.30
C LEU A 189 9.66 -22.74 13.29
N LEU A 190 10.56 -23.51 12.67
CA LEU A 190 11.97 -23.15 12.54
C LEU A 190 12.12 -21.85 11.73
N ILE A 191 11.48 -21.75 10.57
CA ILE A 191 11.49 -20.53 9.76
C ILE A 191 10.90 -19.36 10.54
N SER A 192 9.78 -19.56 11.23
CA SER A 192 9.14 -18.51 12.05
C SER A 192 10.04 -18.03 13.19
N ALA A 193 10.72 -18.95 13.87
CA ALA A 193 11.67 -18.61 14.93
C ALA A 193 12.86 -17.82 14.39
N LEU A 194 13.43 -18.23 13.25
CA LEU A 194 14.51 -17.51 12.58
C LEU A 194 14.08 -16.12 12.11
N TRP A 195 12.87 -16.00 11.56
CA TRP A 195 12.28 -14.73 11.10
C TRP A 195 12.14 -13.73 12.25
N LEU A 196 11.53 -14.17 13.36
CA LEU A 196 11.34 -13.34 14.54
C LEU A 196 12.66 -13.03 15.24
N PHE A 197 13.59 -13.99 15.29
CA PHE A 197 14.93 -13.75 15.82
C PHE A 197 15.63 -12.65 15.04
N TYR A 198 15.64 -12.74 13.71
CA TYR A 198 16.20 -11.73 12.83
C TYR A 198 15.57 -10.35 13.09
N GLY A 199 14.24 -10.26 13.07
CA GLY A 199 13.58 -8.97 13.23
C GLY A 199 13.79 -8.34 14.60
N ASN A 200 13.82 -9.13 15.68
CA ASN A 200 14.17 -8.62 17.00
C ASN A 200 15.62 -8.12 17.08
N GLN A 201 16.56 -8.76 16.38
CA GLN A 201 17.96 -8.31 16.32
C GLN A 201 18.11 -7.03 15.49
N SER A 202 17.40 -6.95 14.36
CA SER A 202 17.36 -5.76 13.50
C SER A 202 16.79 -4.55 14.26
N LEU A 203 15.68 -4.72 14.97
CA LEU A 203 15.10 -3.67 15.82
C LEU A 203 16.10 -3.16 16.87
N LYS A 204 16.77 -4.06 17.60
CA LYS A 204 17.79 -3.66 18.59
C LYS A 204 18.94 -2.88 17.94
N HIS A 205 19.38 -3.30 16.75
CA HIS A 205 20.43 -2.62 16.02
C HIS A 205 20.02 -1.18 15.66
N TYR A 206 18.86 -1.00 15.04
CA TYR A 206 18.39 0.33 14.62
C TYR A 206 18.06 1.25 15.80
N SER A 207 17.45 0.75 16.88
CA SER A 207 17.23 1.55 18.10
C SER A 207 18.54 2.06 18.71
N SER A 208 19.64 1.30 18.59
CA SER A 208 20.95 1.75 19.07
C SER A 208 21.55 2.87 18.21
N LEU A 209 21.26 2.89 16.91
CA LEU A 209 21.70 3.94 15.99
C LEU A 209 20.93 5.23 16.18
N GLU A 210 19.61 5.15 16.41
CA GLU A 210 18.75 6.32 16.64
C GLU A 210 19.24 7.17 17.82
N SER A 211 19.76 6.53 18.88
CA SER A 211 20.32 7.24 20.05
C SER A 211 21.55 8.10 19.75
N LYS A 212 22.21 7.88 18.61
CA LYS A 212 23.47 8.54 18.22
C LYS A 212 23.32 9.61 17.16
N ASN A 213 22.21 9.63 16.42
CA ASN A 213 22.02 10.54 15.31
C ASN A 213 21.43 11.88 15.78
N GLU A 214 21.83 12.97 15.12
CA GLU A 214 21.20 14.27 15.31
C GLU A 214 19.75 14.21 14.86
N LYS A 215 18.86 14.81 15.65
CA LYS A 215 17.43 14.87 15.36
C LYS A 215 17.13 16.16 14.61
N ILE A 216 16.37 16.05 13.53
CA ILE A 216 15.78 17.18 12.82
C ILE A 216 14.32 17.36 13.25
N LYS A 217 13.87 18.61 13.36
CA LYS A 217 12.49 18.98 13.66
C LYS A 217 11.77 19.32 12.36
N ILE A 218 10.76 18.54 11.99
CA ILE A 218 9.95 18.76 10.79
C ILE A 218 8.54 19.19 11.20
N ALA A 219 7.99 20.21 10.54
CA ALA A 219 6.59 20.59 10.69
C ALA A 219 5.78 20.20 9.45
N LEU A 220 4.69 19.45 9.65
CA LEU A 220 3.75 19.08 8.60
C LEU A 220 2.51 19.99 8.69
N VAL A 221 2.20 20.70 7.62
CA VAL A 221 1.06 21.63 7.57
C VAL A 221 -0.13 20.96 6.88
N GLN A 222 -1.17 20.61 7.64
CA GLN A 222 -2.38 20.00 7.09
C GLN A 222 -3.51 21.02 6.95
N GLY A 223 -3.72 21.52 5.74
CA GLY A 223 -4.69 22.57 5.48
C GLY A 223 -6.16 22.15 5.67
N ASN A 224 -6.51 20.86 5.56
CA ASN A 224 -7.90 20.37 5.59
C ASN A 224 -8.82 21.24 4.69
N VAL A 225 -8.44 21.38 3.42
CA VAL A 225 -9.18 22.16 2.41
C VAL A 225 -10.18 21.22 1.75
N GLU A 226 -11.45 21.62 1.69
CA GLU A 226 -12.49 20.81 1.05
C GLU A 226 -12.25 20.68 -0.45
N GLN A 227 -12.51 19.49 -1.00
CA GLN A 227 -12.12 19.14 -2.37
C GLN A 227 -12.73 20.08 -3.43
N PHE A 228 -13.98 20.52 -3.26
CA PHE A 228 -14.62 21.44 -4.22
C PHE A 228 -14.03 22.86 -4.18
N MET A 229 -13.37 23.24 -3.08
CA MET A 229 -12.70 24.54 -2.97
C MET A 229 -11.34 24.54 -3.65
N LYS A 230 -10.66 23.38 -3.69
CA LYS A 230 -9.25 23.25 -4.06
C LYS A 230 -8.91 23.83 -5.43
N TRP A 231 -9.78 23.64 -6.42
CA TRP A 231 -9.55 24.09 -7.80
C TRP A 231 -10.42 25.27 -8.24
N ASN A 232 -11.17 25.86 -7.30
CA ASN A 232 -12.07 26.96 -7.60
C ASN A 232 -11.34 28.30 -7.35
N PRO A 233 -11.17 29.15 -8.39
CA PRO A 233 -10.44 30.42 -8.27
C PRO A 233 -10.97 31.35 -7.18
N VAL A 234 -12.27 31.28 -6.85
CA VAL A 234 -12.89 32.08 -5.79
C VAL A 234 -12.27 31.80 -4.43
N TYR A 235 -11.85 30.55 -4.17
CA TYR A 235 -11.29 30.13 -2.88
C TYR A 235 -9.76 30.13 -2.86
N GLN A 236 -9.10 30.41 -3.99
CA GLN A 236 -7.64 30.36 -4.13
C GLN A 236 -6.92 31.15 -3.04
N ASN A 237 -7.31 32.42 -2.84
CA ASN A 237 -6.72 33.29 -1.81
C ASN A 237 -6.99 32.79 -0.39
N ILE A 238 -8.16 32.21 -0.14
CA ILE A 238 -8.50 31.64 1.18
C ILE A 238 -7.58 30.45 1.49
N VAL A 239 -7.35 29.58 0.51
CA VAL A 239 -6.46 28.42 0.64
C VAL A 239 -5.01 28.85 0.88
N ILE A 240 -4.50 29.79 0.08
CA ILE A 240 -3.12 30.30 0.22
C ILE A 240 -2.93 30.95 1.59
N ASN A 241 -3.86 31.81 2.02
CA ASN A 241 -3.79 32.47 3.33
C ASN A 241 -3.84 31.44 4.48
N LYS A 242 -4.67 30.40 4.37
CA LYS A 242 -4.73 29.33 5.36
C LYS A 242 -3.38 28.62 5.52
N TYR A 243 -2.75 28.23 4.41
CA TYR A 243 -1.42 27.60 4.46
C TYR A 243 -0.34 28.55 4.98
N ARG A 244 -0.38 29.83 4.59
CA ARG A 244 0.51 30.87 5.14
C ARG A 244 0.39 30.97 6.65
N ASP A 245 -0.84 31.10 7.18
CA ASP A 245 -1.07 31.34 8.60
C ASP A 245 -0.68 30.12 9.44
N LEU A 246 -0.98 28.90 8.96
CA LEU A 246 -0.51 27.65 9.58
C LEU A 246 1.02 27.53 9.55
N THR A 247 1.66 27.97 8.46
CA THR A 247 3.12 27.96 8.31
C THR A 247 3.79 28.95 9.25
N LEU A 248 3.23 30.16 9.40
CA LEU A 248 3.72 31.15 10.36
C LEU A 248 3.63 30.61 11.79
N LYS A 249 2.50 29.98 12.14
CA LYS A 249 2.35 29.33 13.45
C LYS A 249 3.35 28.18 13.65
N ALA A 250 3.54 27.34 12.63
CA ALA A 250 4.51 26.25 12.69
C ALA A 250 5.96 26.77 12.80
N ALA A 251 6.27 27.92 12.20
CA ALA A 251 7.60 28.53 12.27
C ALA A 251 7.98 29.02 13.68
N GLU A 252 7.01 29.31 14.55
CA GLU A 252 7.27 29.65 15.96
C GLU A 252 7.98 28.52 16.71
N GLU A 253 7.74 27.27 16.29
CA GLU A 253 8.39 26.08 16.81
C GLU A 253 9.82 25.87 16.27
N LYS A 254 10.29 26.73 15.35
CA LYS A 254 11.62 26.68 14.72
C LYS A 254 11.97 25.28 14.15
N PRO A 255 11.13 24.69 13.28
CA PRO A 255 11.49 23.47 12.56
C PRO A 255 12.64 23.73 11.57
N ASP A 256 13.39 22.68 11.25
CA ASP A 256 14.42 22.66 10.21
C ASP A 256 13.82 22.59 8.79
N LEU A 257 12.57 22.11 8.67
CA LEU A 257 11.84 22.00 7.41
C LEU A 257 10.32 22.08 7.66
N ILE A 258 9.62 22.80 6.78
CA ILE A 258 8.15 22.82 6.74
C ILE A 258 7.67 22.09 5.48
N ILE A 259 6.71 21.18 5.62
CA ILE A 259 6.15 20.39 4.51
C ILE A 259 4.66 20.66 4.35
N TRP A 260 4.23 20.97 3.13
CA TRP A 260 2.83 21.07 2.72
C TRP A 260 2.45 19.85 1.87
N PRO A 261 1.16 19.44 1.87
CA PRO A 261 0.68 18.27 1.14
C PRO A 261 0.66 18.48 -0.38
N GLU A 262 0.26 17.43 -1.09
CA GLU A 262 0.07 17.40 -2.54
C GLU A 262 -0.92 18.48 -3.02
N THR A 263 -0.48 19.23 -4.03
CA THR A 263 -1.23 20.34 -4.62
C THR A 263 -1.80 21.30 -3.55
N ALA A 264 -0.98 21.65 -2.55
CA ALA A 264 -1.36 22.62 -1.52
C ALA A 264 -1.56 24.03 -2.10
N THR A 265 -0.88 24.33 -3.21
CA THR A 265 -0.97 25.59 -3.94
C THR A 265 -1.92 25.44 -5.15
N PRO A 266 -3.07 26.12 -5.15
CA PRO A 266 -4.03 26.09 -6.25
C PRO A 266 -3.62 27.01 -7.42
N PHE A 267 -2.36 26.99 -7.82
CA PHE A 267 -1.79 27.80 -8.90
C PHE A 267 -0.51 27.14 -9.46
N TYR A 268 -0.07 27.56 -10.65
CA TYR A 268 1.17 27.06 -11.26
C TYR A 268 2.37 27.84 -10.71
N PHE A 269 3.15 27.20 -9.83
CA PHE A 269 4.35 27.79 -9.24
C PHE A 269 5.40 28.08 -10.34
N GLU A 270 6.10 29.20 -10.22
CA GLU A 270 7.05 29.78 -11.21
C GLU A 270 6.42 30.36 -12.48
N GLU A 271 5.11 30.19 -12.69
CA GLU A 271 4.39 30.87 -13.76
C GLU A 271 3.54 32.04 -13.23
N SER A 272 2.84 31.82 -12.12
CA SER A 272 2.05 32.87 -11.45
C SER A 272 2.96 33.74 -10.59
N GLN A 273 3.43 34.87 -11.14
CA GLN A 273 4.44 35.72 -10.51
C GLN A 273 4.07 36.16 -9.08
N SER A 274 2.84 36.66 -8.89
CA SER A 274 2.37 37.15 -7.59
C SER A 274 2.38 36.07 -6.50
N GLU A 275 1.83 34.90 -6.80
CA GLU A 275 1.69 33.80 -5.87
C GLU A 275 3.04 33.12 -5.60
N THR A 276 3.89 33.04 -6.62
CA THR A 276 5.29 32.60 -6.48
C THR A 276 6.05 33.52 -5.53
N ASP A 277 5.91 34.84 -5.69
CA ASP A 277 6.58 35.80 -4.82
C ASP A 277 6.05 35.77 -3.39
N LEU A 278 4.76 35.47 -3.18
CA LEU A 278 4.20 35.23 -1.84
C LEU A 278 4.87 34.02 -1.16
N MET A 279 5.04 32.91 -1.88
CA MET A 279 5.70 31.70 -1.36
C MET A 279 7.18 31.94 -1.06
N ARG A 280 7.91 32.57 -1.98
CA ARG A 280 9.32 32.94 -1.77
C ARG A 280 9.48 33.95 -0.64
N GLY A 281 8.54 34.90 -0.53
CA GLY A 281 8.47 35.87 0.56
C GLY A 281 8.22 35.20 1.91
N LEU A 282 7.34 34.20 1.96
CA LEU A 282 7.07 33.42 3.17
C LEU A 282 8.33 32.69 3.64
N ALA A 283 9.01 31.96 2.75
CA ALA A 283 10.26 31.25 3.06
C ALA A 283 11.33 32.21 3.60
N ARG A 284 11.56 33.35 2.93
CA ARG A 284 12.47 34.41 3.39
C ARG A 284 12.12 34.99 4.75
N LYS A 285 10.82 35.15 5.03
CA LYS A 285 10.34 35.73 6.28
C LYS A 285 10.60 34.80 7.46
N ILE A 286 10.30 33.52 7.29
CA ILE A 286 10.45 32.53 8.36
C ILE A 286 11.89 32.00 8.47
N LYS A 287 12.69 32.15 7.41
CA LYS A 287 14.06 31.62 7.27
C LYS A 287 14.14 30.11 7.52
N ILE A 288 13.17 29.38 6.98
CA ILE A 288 13.05 27.92 7.07
C ILE A 288 12.70 27.41 5.67
N PRO A 289 13.37 26.37 5.17
CA PRO A 289 13.00 25.72 3.91
C PRO A 289 11.55 25.22 3.89
N ILE A 290 10.92 25.27 2.71
CA ILE A 290 9.53 24.81 2.52
C ILE A 290 9.49 23.78 1.38
N LEU A 291 9.01 22.57 1.66
CA LEU A 291 8.67 21.56 0.66
C LEU A 291 7.15 21.56 0.45
N PHE A 292 6.67 21.76 -0.77
CA PHE A 292 5.24 21.84 -1.04
C PHE A 292 4.85 21.27 -2.40
N GLY A 293 3.63 20.74 -2.50
CA GLY A 293 3.05 20.28 -3.77
C GLY A 293 2.36 21.41 -4.53
N SER A 294 2.65 21.52 -5.83
CA SER A 294 2.05 22.48 -6.76
C SER A 294 1.93 21.87 -8.16
N PRO A 295 0.89 22.20 -8.95
CA PRO A 295 0.92 21.86 -10.36
C PRO A 295 2.04 22.62 -11.08
N HIS A 296 2.62 21.98 -12.08
CA HIS A 296 3.55 22.56 -13.03
C HIS A 296 3.03 22.34 -14.45
N ARG A 297 3.42 23.21 -15.38
CA ARG A 297 3.22 22.95 -16.79
C ARG A 297 4.39 23.49 -17.59
N GLU A 298 4.73 22.76 -18.64
CA GLU A 298 5.83 23.11 -19.54
C GLU A 298 5.36 22.98 -20.98
N LYS A 299 5.92 23.81 -21.88
CA LYS A 299 5.67 23.72 -23.31
C LYS A 299 6.78 22.92 -23.98
N ILE A 300 6.49 21.69 -24.39
CA ILE A 300 7.43 20.77 -25.05
C ILE A 300 6.88 20.49 -26.46
N ASP A 301 7.68 20.72 -27.50
CA ASP A 301 7.30 20.48 -28.91
C ASP A 301 5.96 21.11 -29.34
N SER A 302 5.65 22.29 -28.80
CA SER A 302 4.38 23.02 -28.98
C SER A 302 3.16 22.47 -28.25
N GLU A 303 3.30 21.38 -27.50
CA GLU A 303 2.28 20.85 -26.61
C GLU A 303 2.51 21.32 -25.17
N ILE A 304 1.42 21.48 -24.42
CA ILE A 304 1.49 21.82 -22.99
C ILE A 304 1.39 20.51 -22.21
N ILE A 305 2.45 20.17 -21.49
CA ILE A 305 2.49 19.00 -20.61
C ILE A 305 2.28 19.47 -19.18
N TYR A 306 1.39 18.79 -18.46
CA TYR A 306 1.06 19.09 -17.07
C TYR A 306 1.71 18.09 -16.13
N PHE A 307 2.20 18.58 -15.00
CA PHE A 307 2.81 17.75 -13.97
C PHE A 307 2.20 18.06 -12.60
N ASN A 308 2.12 17.01 -11.79
CA ASN A 308 1.91 17.14 -10.36
C ASN A 308 3.29 17.12 -9.69
N SER A 309 3.70 18.25 -9.14
CA SER A 309 5.09 18.47 -8.74
C SER A 309 5.21 18.79 -7.26
N ALA A 310 6.37 18.46 -6.68
CA ALA A 310 6.80 18.92 -5.37
C ALA A 310 8.02 19.83 -5.54
N TYR A 311 7.99 20.99 -4.89
CA TYR A 311 9.05 22.00 -4.93
C TYR A 311 9.71 22.15 -3.57
N LEU A 312 11.03 22.26 -3.54
CA LEU A 312 11.79 22.64 -2.35
C LEU A 312 12.30 24.07 -2.48
N LEU A 313 11.81 24.96 -1.62
CA LEU A 313 12.35 26.30 -1.45
C LEU A 313 13.37 26.34 -0.32
N SER A 314 14.47 27.05 -0.55
CA SER A 314 15.42 27.41 0.49
C SER A 314 14.86 28.48 1.43
N GLU A 315 15.57 28.71 2.55
CA GLU A 315 15.31 29.84 3.45
C GLU A 315 15.47 31.22 2.79
N SER A 316 16.22 31.33 1.68
CA SER A 316 16.34 32.57 0.90
C SER A 316 15.23 32.73 -0.15
N GLY A 317 14.33 31.75 -0.28
CA GLY A 317 13.25 31.74 -1.24
C GLY A 317 13.67 31.32 -2.66
N GLU A 318 14.87 30.76 -2.83
CA GLU A 318 15.30 30.15 -4.09
C GLU A 318 14.74 28.73 -4.23
N THR A 319 14.32 28.36 -5.45
CA THR A 319 13.93 26.99 -5.77
C THR A 319 15.19 26.12 -5.82
N LEU A 320 15.35 25.23 -4.84
CA LEU A 320 16.50 24.33 -4.77
C LEU A 320 16.32 23.09 -5.65
N ASN A 321 15.11 22.54 -5.69
CA ASN A 321 14.82 21.35 -6.47
C ASN A 321 13.32 21.19 -6.77
N ARG A 322 13.00 20.37 -7.77
CA ARG A 322 11.65 19.96 -8.17
C ARG A 322 11.61 18.45 -8.42
N TYR A 323 10.54 17.81 -7.97
CA TYR A 323 10.21 16.43 -8.31
C TYR A 323 8.86 16.41 -9.04
N ASP A 324 8.79 15.69 -10.15
CA ASP A 324 7.57 15.50 -10.94
C ASP A 324 7.06 14.07 -10.76
N LYS A 325 5.76 13.91 -10.49
CA LYS A 325 5.13 12.60 -10.25
C LYS A 325 5.28 11.69 -11.47
N MET A 326 5.92 10.53 -11.27
CA MET A 326 6.24 9.59 -12.34
C MET A 326 5.15 8.55 -12.62
N HIS A 327 4.48 8.06 -11.58
CA HIS A 327 3.43 7.06 -11.71
C HIS A 327 2.07 7.70 -11.46
N LEU A 328 1.31 7.84 -12.54
CA LEU A 328 0.02 8.53 -12.54
C LEU A 328 -1.11 7.55 -12.26
N VAL A 329 -2.14 8.02 -11.57
CA VAL A 329 -3.35 7.23 -11.29
C VAL A 329 -4.16 7.09 -12.58
N PRO A 330 -4.37 5.87 -13.11
CA PRO A 330 -5.18 5.67 -14.31
C PRO A 330 -6.59 6.23 -14.16
N PHE A 331 -7.12 6.85 -15.21
CA PHE A 331 -8.44 7.49 -15.29
C PHE A 331 -8.63 8.73 -14.38
N GLY A 332 -7.69 9.01 -13.47
CA GLY A 332 -7.71 10.20 -12.62
C GLY A 332 -6.74 11.28 -13.08
N GLU A 333 -5.58 10.87 -13.61
CA GLU A 333 -4.46 11.78 -13.94
C GLU A 333 -4.02 11.73 -15.41
N PHE A 334 -4.63 10.87 -16.25
CA PHE A 334 -4.49 10.83 -17.70
C PHE A 334 -5.66 10.14 -18.40
#